data_AF-A0A6A8QF91-F1
#
_entry.id   AF-A0A6A8QF91-F1
#
_cell.length_a   1.000
_cell.length_b   1.000
_cell.length_c   1.000
_cell.angle_alpha   90.00
_cell.angle_beta   90.00
_cell.angle_gamma   90.00
#
_symmetry.space_group_name_H-M   'P 1'
#
loop_
_entity.id
_entity.type
_entity.pdbx_description
1 polymer ?
#
loop_
_entity_poly.entity_id
_entity_poly.type
_entity_poly.pdbx_seq_one_letter_code
_entity_poly.pdbx_strand_id
1 'polypeptide(L)'
;MKPGEMIIRPGTLVLNEGRRTITLTVANTGDRPIQVGSHFHFFEVNRALRFDREKSRGCRLDIPAGTAQRFEPGQTREVTLIAFRGNRHVFGFSGAVNGPLDGKAVNSPLDGKAVNSPLDGKAVNGPQDGKAVDGPQDGTRDPVED
;
A
#
# COMPACT_ATOMS: atom_id res chain seq x y z
N MET A 1 11.52 -24.56 35.88
CA MET A 1 10.70 -24.39 34.66
C MET A 1 10.25 -22.94 34.60
N LYS A 2 10.36 -22.27 33.45
CA LYS A 2 9.96 -20.86 33.28
C LYS A 2 8.78 -20.78 32.30
N PRO A 3 7.53 -20.69 32.79
CA PRO A 3 6.36 -20.51 31.92
C PRO A 3 6.53 -19.27 31.03
N GLY A 4 6.37 -19.46 29.72
CA GLY A 4 6.49 -18.38 28.72
C GLY A 4 7.91 -18.10 28.20
N GLU A 5 8.92 -18.89 28.58
CA GLU A 5 10.27 -18.74 28.03
C GLU A 5 10.30 -19.07 26.53
N MET A 6 10.79 -18.13 25.73
CA MET A 6 11.09 -18.36 24.31
C MET A 6 12.53 -18.84 24.16
N ILE A 7 12.71 -20.07 23.66
CA ILE A 7 14.01 -20.61 23.32
C ILE A 7 14.28 -20.32 21.85
N ILE A 8 15.07 -19.27 21.59
CA ILE A 8 15.36 -18.80 20.23
C ILE A 8 16.77 -19.25 19.84
N ARG A 9 16.92 -19.76 18.61
CA ARG A 9 18.24 -20.10 18.06
C ARG A 9 19.06 -18.81 17.88
N PRO A 10 20.35 -18.80 18.27
CA PRO A 10 21.21 -17.67 17.99
C PRO A 10 21.34 -17.43 16.47
N GLY A 11 21.40 -16.17 16.07
CA GLY A 11 21.56 -15.79 14.67
C GLY A 11 20.88 -14.48 14.33
N THR A 12 20.86 -14.18 13.04
CA THR A 12 20.20 -13.00 12.46
C THR A 12 19.23 -13.42 11.37
N LEU A 13 18.20 -12.62 11.14
CA LEU A 13 17.24 -12.82 10.04
C LEU A 13 17.44 -11.70 9.03
N VAL A 14 17.66 -12.07 7.76
CA VAL A 14 17.70 -11.12 6.65
C VAL A 14 16.27 -10.71 6.34
N LEU A 15 16.00 -9.41 6.39
CA LEU A 15 14.71 -8.86 6.04
C LEU A 15 14.70 -8.48 4.56
N ASN A 16 13.53 -8.55 3.94
CA ASN A 16 13.28 -8.03 2.59
C ASN A 16 14.27 -8.54 1.52
N GLU A 17 14.72 -9.79 1.64
CA GLU A 17 15.69 -10.39 0.73
C GLU A 17 15.21 -10.37 -0.74
N GLY A 18 16.17 -10.19 -1.66
CA GLY A 18 15.91 -10.21 -3.12
C GLY A 18 15.04 -9.05 -3.62
N ARG A 19 14.95 -7.95 -2.87
CA ARG A 19 14.26 -6.73 -3.28
C ARG A 19 15.20 -5.80 -4.04
N ARG A 20 14.64 -5.05 -5.01
CA ARG A 20 15.36 -3.93 -5.63
C ARG A 20 15.52 -2.84 -4.58
N THR A 21 16.77 -2.49 -4.31
CA THR A 21 17.17 -1.53 -3.29
C THR A 21 17.79 -0.29 -3.91
N ILE A 22 17.48 0.87 -3.35
CA ILE A 22 18.13 2.15 -3.67
C ILE A 22 18.49 2.87 -2.37
N THR A 23 19.57 3.64 -2.40
CA THR A 23 19.96 4.51 -1.30
C THR A 23 19.78 5.96 -1.72
N LEU A 24 19.15 6.77 -0.87
CA LEU A 24 18.94 8.19 -1.11
C LEU A 24 19.38 9.01 0.11
N THR A 25 20.03 10.13 -0.15
CA THR A 25 20.26 11.17 0.85
C THR A 25 19.00 12.01 1.03
N VAL A 26 18.48 12.08 2.24
CA VAL A 26 17.24 12.77 2.59
C VAL A 26 17.52 13.84 3.63
N ALA A 27 17.11 15.08 3.35
CA ALA A 27 17.27 16.22 4.24
C ALA A 27 15.92 16.75 4.71
N ASN A 28 15.74 16.94 6.02
CA ASN A 28 14.60 17.67 6.55
C ASN A 28 14.89 19.17 6.53
N THR A 29 14.25 19.89 5.62
CA THR A 29 14.36 21.35 5.48
C THR A 29 13.29 22.10 6.27
N GLY A 30 12.44 21.39 7.00
CA GLY A 30 11.40 21.97 7.85
C GLY A 30 11.92 22.35 9.24
N ASP A 31 11.04 23.00 10.01
CA ASP A 31 11.25 23.45 11.38
C ASP A 31 10.78 22.44 12.45
N ARG A 32 10.17 21.33 12.00
CA ARG A 32 9.58 20.30 12.86
C ARG A 32 10.15 18.93 12.55
N PRO A 33 10.21 18.03 13.54
CA PRO A 33 10.64 16.67 13.31
C PRO A 33 9.64 15.90 12.45
N ILE A 34 10.16 15.02 11.59
CA ILE A 34 9.37 14.19 10.68
C ILE A 34 9.74 12.73 10.91
N GLN A 35 8.74 11.87 11.06
CA GLN A 35 8.93 10.43 11.22
C GLN A 35 8.19 9.67 10.12
N VAL A 36 8.89 8.77 9.43
CA VAL A 36 8.37 8.01 8.30
C VAL A 36 8.39 6.51 8.65
N GLY A 37 7.23 5.87 8.58
CA GLY A 37 7.07 4.46 8.90
C GLY A 37 7.58 3.51 7.80
N SER A 38 7.89 2.27 8.19
CA SER A 38 8.43 1.19 7.35
C SER A 38 7.67 0.93 6.04
N HIS A 39 6.34 1.09 6.03
CA HIS A 39 5.46 0.77 4.89
C HIS A 39 4.83 1.98 4.21
N PHE A 40 5.27 3.19 4.58
CA PHE A 40 4.79 4.40 3.93
C PHE A 40 5.37 4.52 2.52
N HIS A 41 4.56 4.95 1.54
CA HIS A 41 5.05 5.19 0.19
C HIS A 41 6.03 6.38 0.19
N PHE A 42 7.32 6.11 0.05
CA PHE A 42 8.36 7.10 0.35
C PHE A 42 8.30 8.34 -0.56
N PHE A 43 7.82 8.16 -1.80
CA PHE A 43 7.53 9.25 -2.74
C PHE A 43 6.57 10.31 -2.19
N GLU A 44 5.64 9.92 -1.31
CA GLU A 44 4.54 10.74 -0.81
C GLU A 44 4.79 11.27 0.61
N VAL A 45 6.00 11.11 1.14
CA VAL A 45 6.35 11.65 2.46
C VAL A 45 6.29 13.17 2.45
N ASN A 46 6.23 13.76 3.65
CA ASN A 46 6.16 15.19 3.87
C ASN A 46 7.08 15.99 2.93
N ARG A 47 6.53 17.04 2.30
CA ARG A 47 7.22 17.93 1.35
C ARG A 47 8.48 18.59 1.91
N ALA A 48 8.57 18.75 3.23
CA ALA A 48 9.75 19.29 3.91
C ALA A 48 10.95 18.33 3.88
N LEU A 49 10.76 17.06 3.50
CA LEU A 49 11.87 16.17 3.18
C LEU A 49 12.30 16.39 1.72
N ARG A 50 13.55 16.82 1.54
CA ARG A 50 14.20 17.05 0.25
C ARG A 50 15.09 15.87 -0.12
N PHE A 51 14.82 15.28 -1.28
CA PHE A 51 15.54 14.16 -1.89
C PHE A 51 15.06 13.98 -3.35
N ASP A 52 15.66 13.06 -4.08
CA ASP A 52 15.21 12.68 -5.43
C ASP A 52 13.93 11.86 -5.35
N ARG A 53 12.77 12.53 -5.48
CA ARG A 53 11.46 11.88 -5.34
C ARG A 53 11.20 10.85 -6.41
N GLU A 54 11.50 11.15 -7.67
CA GLU A 54 11.23 10.23 -8.79
C GLU A 54 11.90 8.87 -8.59
N LYS A 55 13.14 8.85 -8.08
CA LYS A 55 13.81 7.58 -7.74
C LYS A 55 13.07 6.76 -6.68
N SER A 56 12.39 7.40 -5.74
CA SER A 56 11.67 6.74 -4.65
C SER A 56 10.27 6.22 -5.01
N ARG A 57 9.79 6.50 -6.23
CA ARG A 57 8.45 6.09 -6.67
C ARG A 57 8.29 4.58 -6.56
N GLY A 58 7.22 4.14 -5.91
CA GLY A 58 6.91 2.74 -5.66
C GLY A 58 7.85 2.04 -4.67
N CYS A 59 8.51 2.80 -3.79
CA CYS A 59 9.42 2.29 -2.76
C CYS A 59 8.97 2.65 -1.34
N ARG A 60 9.45 1.88 -0.37
CA ARG A 60 9.27 2.08 1.09
C ARG A 60 10.60 1.88 1.82
N LEU A 61 10.68 2.28 3.10
CA LEU A 61 11.90 2.10 3.90
C LEU A 61 12.24 0.62 4.09
N ASP A 62 13.53 0.30 3.95
CA ASP A 62 14.08 -1.02 4.23
C ASP A 62 14.47 -1.16 5.70
N ILE A 63 13.46 -1.19 6.55
CA ILE A 63 13.59 -1.30 8.01
C ILE A 63 12.60 -2.35 8.54
N PRO A 64 12.77 -2.85 9.78
CA PRO A 64 11.84 -3.80 10.37
C PRO A 64 10.39 -3.29 10.33
N ALA A 65 9.45 -4.19 10.04
CA ALA A 65 8.04 -3.84 9.97
C ALA A 65 7.54 -3.23 11.29
N GLY A 66 6.69 -2.21 11.20
CA GLY A 66 6.18 -1.47 12.36
C GLY A 66 7.13 -0.40 12.92
N THR A 67 8.40 -0.35 12.49
CA THR A 67 9.34 0.70 12.89
C THR A 67 9.28 1.92 11.97
N ALA A 68 10.02 2.98 12.32
CA ALA A 68 10.05 4.23 11.59
C ALA A 68 11.44 4.90 11.65
N GLN A 69 11.75 5.69 10.63
CA GLN A 69 12.92 6.58 10.59
C GLN A 69 12.50 8.01 10.95
N ARG A 70 13.19 8.59 11.92
CA ARG A 70 13.01 9.99 12.35
C ARG A 70 14.07 10.90 11.73
N PHE A 71 13.64 12.10 11.37
CA PHE A 71 14.44 13.20 10.83
C PHE A 71 14.21 14.46 11.67
N GLU A 72 15.22 14.93 12.38
CA GLU A 72 15.18 16.21 13.10
C GLU A 72 15.23 17.40 12.12
N PRO A 73 14.76 18.60 12.51
CA PRO A 73 14.93 19.81 11.72
C PRO A 73 16.39 20.03 11.29
N GLY A 74 16.63 20.27 10.01
CA GLY A 74 17.98 20.46 9.44
C GLY A 74 18.80 19.17 9.26
N GLN A 75 18.33 18.02 9.75
CA GLN A 75 19.07 16.77 9.64
C GLN A 75 19.10 16.26 8.20
N THR A 76 20.28 15.82 7.77
CA THR A 76 20.47 15.07 6.53
C THR A 76 20.96 13.67 6.84
N ARG A 77 20.38 12.64 6.22
CA ARG A 77 20.77 11.24 6.42
C ARG A 77 20.54 10.42 5.16
N GLU A 78 21.35 9.40 4.96
CA GLU A 78 21.08 8.37 3.98
C GLU A 78 20.03 7.38 4.49
N VAL A 79 19.12 6.98 3.61
CA VAL A 79 18.14 5.92 3.85
C VAL A 79 18.14 4.93 2.71
N THR A 80 17.90 3.67 3.09
CA THR A 80 17.73 2.56 2.17
C THR A 80 16.25 2.34 1.91
N LEU A 81 15.87 2.29 0.64
CA LEU A 81 14.50 2.04 0.19
C LEU A 81 14.44 0.76 -0.64
N ILE A 82 13.32 0.05 -0.53
CA ILE A 82 13.02 -1.13 -1.33
C ILE A 82 11.70 -0.97 -2.07
N ALA A 83 11.64 -1.58 -3.25
CA ALA A 83 10.42 -1.58 -4.06
C ALA A 83 9.26 -2.31 -3.35
N PHE A 84 8.05 -1.75 -3.45
CA PHE A 84 6.82 -2.48 -3.13
C PHE A 84 6.70 -3.76 -3.97
N ARG A 85 6.00 -4.74 -3.41
CA ARG A 85 5.60 -5.99 -4.09
C ARG A 85 4.09 -6.20 -3.98
N GLY A 86 3.61 -7.36 -4.43
CA GLY A 86 2.19 -7.58 -4.68
C GLY A 86 1.75 -6.86 -5.94
N ASN A 87 0.49 -6.41 -5.98
CA ASN A 87 -0.10 -5.75 -7.14
C ASN A 87 0.46 -4.34 -7.40
N ARG A 88 1.25 -3.78 -6.46
CA ARG A 88 1.86 -2.45 -6.59
C ARG A 88 0.82 -1.36 -6.90
N HIS A 89 -0.34 -1.46 -6.25
CA HIS A 89 -1.36 -0.42 -6.23
C HIS A 89 -1.21 0.41 -4.95
N VAL A 90 -1.21 1.73 -5.09
CA VAL A 90 -0.98 2.68 -4.01
C VAL A 90 -2.21 3.57 -3.88
N PHE A 91 -2.89 3.49 -2.73
CA PHE A 91 -4.08 4.30 -2.42
C PHE A 91 -3.87 5.05 -1.10
N GLY A 92 -4.42 6.26 -1.00
CA GLY A 92 -4.30 7.10 0.20
C GLY A 92 -3.04 7.95 0.18
N PHE A 93 -2.23 7.89 1.26
CA PHE A 93 -1.02 8.70 1.47
C PHE A 93 -1.28 10.21 1.26
N SER A 94 -0.60 10.84 0.30
CA SER A 94 -0.83 12.23 -0.10
C SER A 94 -1.81 12.37 -1.27
N GLY A 95 -2.26 11.24 -1.81
CA GLY A 95 -3.13 11.15 -2.98
C GLY A 95 -2.41 11.32 -4.32
N ALA A 96 -1.07 11.30 -4.34
CA ALA A 96 -0.29 11.60 -5.54
C ALA A 96 -0.25 10.44 -6.55
N VAL A 97 -0.50 9.20 -6.11
CA VAL A 97 -0.59 8.03 -6.99
C VAL A 97 -2.02 7.53 -7.12
N ASN A 98 -2.69 7.21 -6.01
CA ASN A 98 -4.08 6.73 -5.98
C ASN A 98 -4.45 5.72 -7.08
N GLY A 99 -3.61 4.72 -7.29
CA GLY A 99 -3.78 3.75 -8.38
C GLY A 99 -2.57 2.83 -8.59
N PRO A 100 -2.52 2.12 -9.74
CA PRO A 100 -1.42 1.23 -10.09
C PRO A 100 -0.12 1.99 -10.40
N LEU A 101 1.02 1.50 -9.90
CA LEU A 101 2.33 2.12 -10.12
C LEU A 101 2.94 1.86 -11.50
N ASP A 102 2.73 0.65 -12.06
CA ASP A 102 3.45 0.18 -13.25
C ASP A 102 2.62 0.28 -14.54
N GLY A 103 1.51 1.02 -14.51
CA GLY A 103 0.65 1.24 -15.67
C GLY A 103 -0.16 0.00 -16.06
N LYS A 104 -1.40 -0.05 -15.55
CA LYS A 104 -2.64 -0.47 -16.23
C LYS A 104 -3.75 -0.30 -15.21
N ALA A 105 -4.44 0.84 -15.27
CA ALA A 105 -5.74 0.96 -14.65
C ALA A 105 -6.70 0.06 -15.43
N VAL A 106 -7.12 -1.06 -14.84
CA VAL A 106 -8.36 -1.69 -15.27
C VAL A 106 -9.48 -0.92 -14.57
N ASN A 107 -10.07 0.02 -15.30
CA ASN A 107 -11.29 0.79 -15.01
C ASN A 107 -11.40 1.40 -13.60
N SER A 108 -11.09 2.69 -13.47
CA SER A 108 -11.67 3.53 -12.41
C SER A 108 -12.84 4.32 -13.01
N PRO A 109 -14.11 4.05 -12.62
CA PRO A 109 -15.23 4.93 -12.95
C PRO A 109 -15.05 6.25 -12.19
N LEU A 110 -15.26 7.38 -12.86
CA LEU A 110 -15.09 8.74 -12.33
C LEU A 110 -16.21 9.16 -11.32
N ASP A 111 -16.95 8.20 -10.77
CA ASP A 111 -18.28 8.42 -10.20
C ASP A 111 -18.33 8.16 -8.67
N GLY A 112 -17.19 7.88 -8.04
CA GLY A 112 -17.11 7.78 -6.57
C GLY A 112 -17.79 6.57 -5.94
N LYS A 113 -18.17 5.53 -6.71
CA LYS A 113 -18.63 4.25 -6.16
C LYS A 113 -17.51 3.21 -6.27
N ALA A 114 -16.93 2.86 -5.12
CA ALA A 114 -15.99 1.75 -5.02
C ALA A 114 -16.69 0.45 -5.44
N VAL A 115 -16.28 -0.13 -6.56
CA VAL A 115 -16.51 -1.54 -6.84
C VAL A 115 -15.29 -2.30 -6.34
N ASN A 116 -15.47 -3.10 -5.30
CA ASN A 116 -14.46 -4.06 -4.88
C ASN A 116 -14.11 -4.91 -6.10
N SER A 117 -12.85 -4.84 -6.53
CA SER A 117 -12.34 -5.78 -7.53
C SER A 117 -12.35 -7.18 -6.92
N PRO A 118 -12.78 -8.23 -7.65
CA PRO A 118 -12.72 -9.60 -7.14
C PRO A 118 -11.25 -9.98 -6.86
N LEU A 119 -11.00 -10.64 -5.73
CA LEU A 119 -9.67 -11.02 -5.25
C LEU A 119 -8.95 -12.06 -6.16
N ASP A 120 -9.62 -12.55 -7.20
CA ASP A 120 -9.21 -13.77 -7.92
C ASP A 120 -8.67 -13.51 -9.33
N GLY A 121 -8.47 -12.23 -9.72
CA GLY A 121 -7.76 -11.89 -10.95
C GLY A 121 -8.44 -12.29 -12.27
N LYS A 122 -9.69 -12.76 -12.26
CA LYS A 122 -10.49 -12.92 -13.49
C LYS A 122 -11.37 -11.69 -13.68
N ALA A 123 -11.08 -10.93 -14.73
CA ALA A 123 -12.00 -9.91 -15.24
C ALA A 123 -13.27 -10.61 -15.73
N VAL A 124 -14.41 -10.36 -15.08
CA VAL A 124 -15.71 -10.60 -15.70
C VAL A 124 -16.04 -9.36 -16.51
N ASN A 125 -16.09 -9.48 -17.83
CA ASN A 125 -16.69 -8.44 -18.65
C ASN A 125 -18.18 -8.39 -18.29
N GLY A 126 -18.66 -7.24 -17.81
CA GLY A 126 -20.09 -7.01 -17.67
C GLY A 126 -20.79 -7.09 -19.03
N PRO A 127 -22.10 -7.40 -19.08
CA PRO A 127 -22.85 -7.44 -20.34
C PRO A 127 -22.75 -6.07 -21.04
N GLN A 128 -22.44 -6.07 -22.34
CA GLN A 128 -22.30 -4.83 -23.14
C GLN A 128 -23.64 -4.17 -23.50
N ASP A 129 -24.75 -4.80 -23.14
CA ASP A 129 -26.07 -4.38 -23.58
C ASP A 129 -26.83 -3.88 -22.37
N GLY A 130 -26.90 -2.55 -22.19
CA GLY A 130 -27.39 -1.88 -20.99
C GLY A 130 -28.88 -2.12 -20.67
N LYS A 131 -29.21 -3.32 -20.20
CA LYS A 131 -30.46 -3.64 -19.53
C LYS A 131 -30.16 -4.05 -18.09
N ALA A 132 -30.76 -3.32 -17.15
CA ALA A 132 -30.81 -3.72 -15.76
C ALA A 132 -31.48 -5.10 -15.67
N VAL A 133 -30.85 -6.05 -14.98
CA VAL A 133 -31.52 -7.27 -14.55
C VAL A 133 -32.26 -6.95 -13.26
N ASP A 134 -33.57 -7.18 -13.26
CA ASP A 134 -34.43 -6.96 -12.09
C ASP A 134 -33.96 -7.80 -10.90
N GLY A 135 -34.08 -7.23 -9.70
CA GLY A 135 -33.71 -7.88 -8.45
C GLY A 135 -34.50 -9.17 -8.18
N PRO A 136 -34.04 -10.00 -7.22
CA PRO A 136 -34.68 -11.27 -6.92
C PRO A 136 -36.14 -11.04 -6.53
N GLN A 137 -37.07 -11.64 -7.28
CA GLN A 137 -38.47 -11.66 -6.91
C GLN A 137 -38.63 -12.52 -5.65
N ASP A 138 -39.19 -11.89 -4.63
CA ASP A 138 -39.56 -12.48 -3.35
C ASP A 138 -40.45 -13.71 -3.57
N GLY A 139 -40.22 -14.74 -2.74
CA GLY A 139 -40.71 -16.09 -2.92
C GLY A 139 -42.23 -16.18 -3.01
N THR A 140 -42.68 -17.01 -3.94
CA THR A 140 -44.02 -17.59 -3.95
C THR A 140 -44.34 -18.15 -2.57
N ARG A 141 -45.38 -17.61 -1.91
CA ARG A 141 -45.97 -18.23 -0.73
C ARG A 141 -46.80 -19.43 -1.20
N ASP A 142 -46.43 -20.62 -0.75
CA ASP A 142 -47.26 -21.81 -0.93
C ASP A 142 -48.61 -21.63 -0.18
N PRO A 143 -49.74 -22.13 -0.71
CA PRO A 143 -51.01 -22.07 -0.01
C PRO A 143 -51.02 -23.04 1.17
N VAL A 144 -51.45 -22.57 2.33
CA VAL A 144 -51.83 -23.42 3.47
C VAL A 144 -53.20 -24.02 3.14
N GLU A 145 -53.28 -25.35 3.02
CA GLU A 145 -54.55 -26.09 2.99
C GLU A 145 -55.07 -26.27 4.43
N ASP A 146 -56.40 -26.13 4.60
CA ASP A 146 -57.17 -26.30 5.85
C ASP A 146 -57.20 -27.77 6.34
#